data_AF-A0A4Y2E9B4-F1
#
_entry.id   AF-A0A4Y2E9B4-F1
#
_cell.length_a   1.000
_cell.length_b   1.000
_cell.length_c   1.000
_cell.angle_alpha   90.00
_cell.angle_beta   90.00
_cell.angle_gamma   90.00
#
_symmetry.space_group_name_H-M   'P 1'
#
loop_
_entity.id
_entity.type
_entity.pdbx_description
1 polymer ?
#
loop_
_entity_poly.entity_id
_entity_poly.type
_entity_poly.pdbx_seq_one_letter_code
_entity_poly.pdbx_strand_id
1 'polypeptide(L)'
;MLTQTIKLVKLKGKTGAIVREHYLRDDIPCYSPLCRNCSSKNIGSKNIQLAEDATHYAIPCYDIVQNYLELLEFQELKGLIILQSIASKVIQSSGHRTFNRLLNICKDIRRGSIIFLNENCQKSYVPRKISESLEEWFNKLGSENELGRSGLMVMSQPWGWRVPGPKFDSTQDPSCIGPVAH
;
A
#
# COMPACT_ATOMS: atom_id res chain seq x y z
N MET A 1 -5.84 13.13 -6.36
CA MET A 1 -7.17 13.25 -5.69
C MET A 1 -6.99 13.68 -4.24
N LEU A 2 -7.72 14.69 -3.77
CA LEU A 2 -7.69 15.13 -2.36
C LEU A 2 -8.71 14.32 -1.55
N THR A 3 -8.29 13.77 -0.42
CA THR A 3 -9.17 13.12 0.58
C THR A 3 -8.93 13.73 1.95
N GLN A 4 -9.87 13.58 2.88
CA GLN A 4 -9.71 14.03 4.27
C GLN A 4 -9.68 12.82 5.19
N THR A 5 -8.76 12.83 6.15
CA THR A 5 -8.70 11.83 7.22
C THR A 5 -9.07 12.48 8.54
N ILE A 6 -9.96 11.83 9.29
CA ILE A 6 -10.43 12.31 10.59
C ILE A 6 -9.87 11.38 11.66
N LYS A 7 -9.10 11.92 12.61
CA LYS A 7 -8.63 11.19 13.80
C LYS A 7 -9.24 11.81 15.04
N LEU A 8 -9.93 10.98 15.82
CA LEU A 8 -10.39 11.39 17.15
C LEU A 8 -9.21 11.41 18.11
N VAL A 9 -9.06 12.50 18.85
CA VAL A 9 -8.01 12.68 19.85
C VAL A 9 -8.64 13.13 21.17
N LYS A 10 -8.07 12.66 22.27
CA LYS A 10 -8.41 13.18 23.60
C LYS A 10 -7.41 14.29 23.96
N LEU A 11 -7.90 15.52 24.00
CA LEU A 11 -7.12 16.69 24.42
C LEU A 11 -7.70 17.18 25.75
N LYS A 12 -6.90 17.08 26.82
CA LYS A 12 -7.28 17.57 28.17
C LYS A 12 -8.66 17.04 28.65
N GLY A 13 -8.92 15.75 28.47
CA GLY A 13 -10.18 15.12 28.89
C GLY A 13 -11.38 15.35 27.97
N LYS A 14 -11.27 16.22 26.95
CA LYS A 14 -12.30 16.41 25.92
C LYS A 14 -11.94 15.65 24.66
N THR A 15 -12.92 14.98 24.06
CA THR A 15 -12.76 14.34 22.75
C THR A 15 -12.89 15.41 21.66
N GLY A 16 -11.86 15.57 20.85
CA GLY A 16 -11.84 16.43 19.67
C GLY A 16 -11.50 15.64 18.41
N ALA A 17 -11.71 16.24 17.24
CA ALA A 17 -11.34 15.66 15.96
C ALA A 17 -10.21 16.46 15.32
N ILE A 18 -9.17 15.76 14.85
CA ILE A 18 -8.14 16.32 13.99
C ILE A 18 -8.46 15.89 12.56
N VAL A 19 -8.72 16.88 11.70
CA VAL A 19 -8.87 16.69 10.26
C VAL A 19 -7.51 16.94 9.60
N ARG A 20 -7.05 16.01 8.76
CA ARG A 20 -5.86 16.18 7.93
C ARG A 20 -6.20 15.95 6.48
N GLU A 21 -5.73 16.86 5.65
CA GLU A 21 -5.70 16.68 4.20
C GLU A 21 -4.77 15.52 3.84
N HIS A 22 -5.23 14.67 2.93
CA HIS A 22 -4.50 13.52 2.46
C HIS A 22 -4.53 13.48 0.92
N TYR A 23 -3.35 13.66 0.34
CA TYR A 23 -3.16 13.76 -1.10
C TYR A 23 -2.85 12.38 -1.68
N LEU A 24 -3.77 11.90 -2.54
CA LEU A 24 -3.59 10.69 -3.32
C LEU A 24 -3.04 11.03 -4.71
N ARG A 25 -2.04 10.27 -5.10
CA ARG A 25 -1.23 10.41 -6.31
C ARG A 25 -1.43 9.21 -7.22
N ASP A 26 -1.58 9.44 -8.51
CA ASP A 26 -1.68 8.43 -9.55
C ASP A 26 -0.33 8.15 -10.23
N ASP A 27 0.68 9.00 -9.97
CA ASP A 27 2.02 8.96 -10.54
C ASP A 27 3.05 8.19 -9.69
N ILE A 28 2.61 7.46 -8.66
CA ILE A 28 3.49 6.61 -7.85
C ILE A 28 3.89 5.37 -8.67
N PRO A 29 5.19 5.16 -8.96
CA PRO A 29 5.62 4.02 -9.76
C PRO A 29 5.53 2.73 -8.95
N CYS A 30 5.38 1.59 -9.63
CA CYS A 30 5.44 0.28 -8.99
C CYS A 30 6.86 -0.22 -8.70
N TYR A 31 7.89 0.53 -9.16
CA TYR A 31 9.32 0.21 -9.04
C TYR A 31 9.78 -1.12 -9.65
N SER A 32 8.91 -1.85 -10.34
CA SER A 32 9.30 -3.02 -11.12
C SER A 32 9.98 -2.60 -12.43
N PRO A 33 11.19 -3.11 -12.73
CA PRO A 33 11.89 -2.83 -13.98
C PRO A 33 11.15 -3.41 -15.20
N LEU A 34 10.27 -4.40 -14.99
CA LEU A 34 9.51 -5.07 -16.04
C LEU A 34 8.21 -4.34 -16.41
N CYS A 35 7.81 -3.34 -15.62
CA CYS A 35 6.54 -2.66 -15.84
C CYS A 35 6.59 -1.71 -17.04
N ARG A 36 5.78 -2.01 -18.06
CA ARG A 36 5.62 -1.17 -19.26
C ARG A 36 4.64 -0.01 -19.08
N ASN A 37 3.81 -0.06 -18.04
CA ASN A 37 2.75 0.92 -17.79
C ASN A 37 3.18 2.08 -16.88
N CYS A 38 4.19 1.88 -16.04
CA CYS A 38 4.72 2.97 -15.21
C CYS A 38 5.60 3.85 -16.09
N SER A 39 5.19 5.11 -16.30
CA SER A 39 6.00 6.09 -17.01
C SER A 39 7.36 6.25 -16.32
N SER A 40 8.42 5.81 -16.99
CA SER A 40 9.82 5.92 -16.54
C SER A 40 10.31 7.35 -16.27
N LYS A 41 9.47 8.35 -16.56
CA LYS A 41 9.78 9.78 -16.46
C LYS A 41 9.70 10.38 -15.05
N ASN A 42 9.06 9.71 -14.08
CA ASN A 42 8.87 10.24 -12.71
C ASN A 42 9.75 9.57 -11.63
N ILE A 43 10.80 8.84 -12.02
CA ILE A 43 11.71 8.21 -11.05
C ILE A 43 12.76 9.24 -10.64
N GLY A 44 12.43 10.06 -9.65
CA GLY A 44 13.39 10.94 -8.95
C GLY A 44 14.49 10.20 -8.20
N SER A 45 14.50 8.86 -8.24
CA SER A 45 15.49 8.01 -7.57
C SER A 45 15.85 6.84 -8.46
N LYS A 46 16.78 7.05 -9.41
CA LYS A 46 17.29 6.01 -10.34
C LYS A 46 17.77 4.72 -9.64
N ASN A 47 18.00 4.76 -8.33
CA ASN A 47 18.60 3.68 -7.55
C ASN A 47 17.59 2.82 -6.77
N ILE A 48 16.28 3.14 -6.78
CA ILE A 48 15.27 2.35 -6.06
C ILE A 48 14.48 1.54 -7.08
N GLN A 49 14.78 0.25 -7.19
CA GLN A 49 14.09 -0.69 -8.06
C GLN A 49 13.90 -2.03 -7.36
N LEU A 50 12.85 -2.73 -7.75
CA LEU A 50 12.67 -4.12 -7.37
C LEU A 50 13.66 -5.02 -8.11
N ALA A 51 14.01 -6.14 -7.49
CA ALA A 51 14.86 -7.15 -8.10
C ALA A 51 14.27 -7.62 -9.45
N GLU A 52 15.06 -7.50 -10.52
CA GLU A 52 14.68 -7.93 -11.87
C GLU A 52 14.73 -9.47 -12.01
N ASP A 53 15.62 -10.11 -11.27
CA ASP A 53 15.87 -11.56 -11.26
C ASP A 53 14.95 -12.34 -10.30
N ALA A 54 14.17 -11.65 -9.47
CA ALA A 54 13.34 -12.30 -8.45
C ALA A 54 12.04 -12.86 -9.03
N THR A 55 11.86 -14.18 -9.06
CA THR A 55 10.67 -14.86 -9.62
C THR A 55 9.34 -14.38 -9.03
N HIS A 56 9.36 -13.98 -7.76
CA HIS A 56 8.22 -13.43 -7.03
C HIS A 56 8.67 -12.29 -6.12
N TYR A 57 7.78 -11.32 -5.91
CA TYR A 57 7.92 -10.31 -4.87
C TYR A 57 7.17 -10.72 -3.62
N ALA A 58 7.67 -10.32 -2.45
CA ALA A 58 7.02 -10.65 -1.19
C ALA A 58 6.61 -9.39 -0.42
N ILE A 59 5.36 -9.31 0.02
CA ILE A 59 4.82 -8.22 0.84
C ILE A 59 4.61 -8.77 2.26
N PRO A 60 5.52 -8.51 3.22
CA PRO A 60 5.36 -9.00 4.58
C PRO A 60 4.31 -8.19 5.33
N CYS A 61 3.40 -8.88 6.03
CA CYS A 61 2.52 -8.25 7.02
C CYS A 61 3.29 -7.72 8.24
N TYR A 62 2.63 -6.87 9.03
CA TYR A 62 3.21 -6.30 10.25
C TYR A 62 3.72 -7.38 11.22
N ASP A 63 2.96 -8.45 11.47
CA ASP A 63 3.38 -9.50 12.40
C ASP A 63 4.64 -10.24 11.93
N ILE A 64 4.80 -10.38 10.61
CA ILE A 64 6.02 -10.96 10.03
C ILE A 64 7.22 -10.05 10.28
N VAL A 65 7.06 -8.75 10.08
CA VAL A 65 8.13 -7.78 10.37
C VAL A 65 8.43 -7.71 11.87
N GLN A 66 7.41 -7.82 12.73
CA GLN A 66 7.60 -7.75 14.17
C GLN A 66 8.33 -8.98 14.72
N ASN A 67 7.89 -10.19 14.32
CA ASN A 67 8.33 -11.43 14.95
C ASN A 67 9.47 -12.12 14.20
N TYR A 68 9.61 -11.86 12.89
CA TYR A 68 10.51 -12.61 12.00
C TYR A 68 11.41 -11.69 11.17
N LEU A 69 11.75 -10.50 11.68
CA LEU A 69 12.66 -9.57 11.00
C LEU A 69 14.00 -10.20 10.65
N GLU A 70 14.53 -11.07 11.50
CA GLU A 70 15.81 -11.76 11.28
C GLU A 70 15.78 -12.61 10.02
N LEU A 71 14.65 -13.28 9.74
CA LEU A 71 14.46 -14.03 8.50
C LEU A 71 14.45 -13.08 7.31
N LEU A 72 13.74 -11.95 7.42
CA LEU A 72 13.73 -10.91 6.38
C LEU A 72 15.10 -10.26 6.18
N GLU A 73 16.05 -10.39 7.10
CA GLU A 73 17.40 -9.84 6.97
C GLU A 73 18.35 -10.73 6.15
N PHE A 74 18.01 -11.99 5.87
CA PHE A 74 18.82 -12.88 5.04
C PHE A 74 19.11 -12.27 3.65
N GLN A 75 20.36 -12.34 3.23
CA GLN A 75 20.84 -11.67 2.01
C GLN A 75 20.27 -12.30 0.74
N GLU A 76 19.89 -13.56 0.83
CA GLU A 76 19.26 -14.37 -0.22
C GLU A 76 17.82 -13.91 -0.48
N LEU A 77 17.16 -13.27 0.50
CA LEU A 77 15.82 -12.74 0.33
C LEU A 77 15.85 -11.38 -0.36
N LYS A 78 15.47 -11.42 -1.64
CA LYS A 78 15.30 -10.26 -2.52
C LYS A 78 13.83 -9.94 -2.76
N GLY A 79 13.56 -8.76 -3.33
CA GLY A 79 12.24 -8.44 -3.87
C GLY A 79 11.17 -8.21 -2.80
N LEU A 80 11.54 -7.69 -1.62
CA LEU A 80 10.56 -7.35 -0.59
C LEU A 80 9.90 -6.02 -0.90
N ILE A 81 8.56 -5.99 -0.85
CA ILE A 81 7.76 -4.77 -0.97
C ILE A 81 7.19 -4.46 0.41
N ILE A 82 7.82 -3.53 1.12
CA ILE A 82 7.36 -3.08 2.43
C ILE A 82 6.32 -1.97 2.24
N LEU A 83 5.10 -2.16 2.74
CA LEU A 83 4.09 -1.10 2.66
C LEU A 83 4.43 0.05 3.62
N GLN A 84 4.25 1.29 3.18
CA GLN A 84 4.40 2.49 4.01
C GLN A 84 3.54 2.43 5.27
N SER A 85 2.31 1.91 5.18
CA SER A 85 1.43 1.74 6.35
C SER A 85 2.02 0.77 7.38
N ILE A 86 2.67 -0.30 6.93
CA ILE A 86 3.35 -1.29 7.78
C ILE A 86 4.60 -0.66 8.40
N ALA A 87 5.43 0.02 7.62
CA ALA A 87 6.61 0.72 8.13
C ALA A 87 6.23 1.77 9.20
N SER A 88 5.12 2.47 8.99
CA SER A 88 4.54 3.44 9.95
C SER A 88 4.00 2.77 11.20
N LYS A 89 3.50 1.54 11.10
CA LYS A 89 3.09 0.74 12.26
C LYS A 89 4.30 0.22 13.05
N VAL A 90 5.35 -0.22 12.37
CA VAL A 90 6.62 -0.66 12.99
C VAL A 90 7.24 0.45 13.83
N ILE A 91 7.34 1.68 13.30
CA ILE A 91 7.91 2.79 14.09
C ILE A 91 7.06 3.12 15.32
N GLN A 92 5.73 3.01 15.22
CA GLN A 92 4.80 3.29 16.33
C GLN A 92 4.76 2.20 17.40
N SER A 93 4.86 0.92 17.01
CA SER A 93 4.63 -0.22 17.91
C SER A 93 5.91 -0.97 18.30
N SER A 94 6.93 -1.00 17.44
CA SER A 94 8.22 -1.68 17.68
C SER A 94 9.40 -0.71 17.83
N GLY A 95 9.20 0.59 17.57
CA GLY A 95 10.18 1.64 17.78
C GLY A 95 11.23 1.79 16.66
N HIS A 96 12.08 2.81 16.82
CA HIS A 96 13.06 3.21 15.81
C HIS A 96 14.13 2.16 15.50
N ARG A 97 14.53 1.32 16.46
CA ARG A 97 15.56 0.29 16.24
C ARG A 97 15.10 -0.71 15.18
N THR A 98 13.91 -1.28 15.35
CA THR A 98 13.31 -2.23 14.40
C THR A 98 13.03 -1.57 13.06
N PHE A 99 12.53 -0.33 13.07
CA PHE A 99 12.34 0.45 11.85
C PHE A 99 13.64 0.67 11.08
N ASN A 100 14.74 1.03 11.75
CA ASN A 100 16.03 1.25 11.08
C ASN A 100 16.62 -0.03 10.48
N ARG A 101 16.43 -1.18 11.15
CA ARG A 101 16.78 -2.50 10.59
C ARG A 101 15.98 -2.78 9.30
N LEU A 102 14.66 -2.57 9.34
CA LEU A 102 13.80 -2.68 8.15
C LEU A 102 14.22 -1.72 7.02
N LEU A 103 14.61 -0.48 7.36
CA LEU A 103 15.13 0.46 6.38
C LEU A 103 16.43 -0.02 5.74
N ASN A 104 17.33 -0.64 6.51
CA ASN A 104 18.60 -1.13 5.99
C ASN A 104 18.39 -2.23 4.93
N ILE A 105 17.35 -3.07 5.09
CA ILE A 105 16.94 -4.03 4.06
C ILE A 105 16.60 -3.33 2.74
N CYS A 106 15.86 -2.21 2.79
CA CYS A 106 15.44 -1.47 1.60
C CYS A 106 16.56 -0.56 1.02
N LYS A 107 17.58 -0.23 1.82
CA LYS A 107 18.74 0.56 1.37
C LYS A 107 19.75 -0.29 0.59
N ASP A 108 19.78 -1.60 0.81
CA ASP A 108 20.68 -2.50 0.08
C ASP A 108 20.14 -2.77 -1.33
N ILE A 109 20.76 -2.12 -2.31
CA ILE A 109 20.39 -2.21 -3.73
C ILE A 109 20.42 -3.66 -4.23
N ARG A 110 21.31 -4.50 -3.70
CA ARG A 110 21.46 -5.91 -4.12
C ARG A 110 20.24 -6.75 -3.81
N ARG A 111 19.42 -6.29 -2.86
CA ARG A 111 18.19 -6.96 -2.43
C ARG A 111 17.01 -6.57 -3.32
N GLY A 112 17.07 -5.41 -3.98
CA GLY A 112 15.96 -4.90 -4.77
C GLY A 112 14.66 -4.88 -3.97
N SER A 113 14.73 -4.40 -2.72
CA SER A 113 13.60 -4.28 -1.81
C SER A 113 13.21 -2.80 -1.65
N ILE A 114 11.93 -2.50 -1.50
CA ILE A 114 11.42 -1.12 -1.51
C ILE A 114 10.47 -0.86 -0.36
N ILE A 115 10.26 0.43 -0.07
CA ILE A 115 9.08 0.89 0.64
C ILE A 115 8.09 1.46 -0.37
N PHE A 116 6.93 0.84 -0.49
CA PHE A 116 5.88 1.27 -1.39
C PHE A 116 4.91 2.21 -0.66
N LEU A 117 4.66 3.39 -1.26
CA LEU A 117 3.83 4.45 -0.69
C LEU A 117 2.33 4.17 -0.88
N ASN A 118 1.86 3.07 -0.31
CA ASN A 118 0.51 2.56 -0.53
C ASN A 118 -0.59 3.51 -0.05
N GLU A 119 -0.34 4.29 1.00
CA GLU A 119 -1.30 5.26 1.50
C GLU A 119 -1.44 6.45 0.54
N ASN A 120 -0.35 6.86 -0.11
CA ASN A 120 -0.37 7.99 -1.03
C ASN A 120 -0.71 7.60 -2.47
N CYS A 121 -0.73 6.32 -2.81
CA CYS A 121 -1.05 5.85 -4.16
C CYS A 121 -2.55 5.69 -4.33
N GLN A 122 -3.14 6.42 -5.28
CA GLN A 122 -4.58 6.39 -5.56
C GLN A 122 -5.09 4.98 -5.88
N LYS A 123 -4.26 4.12 -6.49
CA LYS A 123 -4.64 2.76 -6.90
C LYS A 123 -4.63 1.74 -5.77
N SER A 124 -3.85 1.96 -4.72
CA SER A 124 -3.72 1.03 -3.58
C SER A 124 -4.28 1.60 -2.28
N TYR A 125 -4.81 2.82 -2.30
CA TYR A 125 -5.33 3.47 -1.11
C TYR A 125 -6.62 2.80 -0.66
N VAL A 126 -6.59 2.23 0.55
CA VAL A 126 -7.79 1.69 1.20
C VAL A 126 -8.10 2.58 2.41
N PRO A 127 -9.21 3.34 2.41
CA PRO A 127 -9.56 4.19 3.54
C PRO A 127 -9.93 3.33 4.75
N ARG A 128 -9.45 3.74 5.93
CA ARG A 128 -9.80 3.07 7.18
C ARG A 128 -11.19 3.50 7.66
N LYS A 129 -12.09 2.54 7.92
CA LYS A 129 -13.38 2.78 8.56
C LYS A 129 -13.19 3.13 10.04
N ILE A 130 -14.01 4.03 10.56
CA ILE A 130 -13.91 4.48 11.97
C ILE A 130 -14.15 3.32 12.95
N SER A 131 -15.06 2.40 12.59
CA SER A 131 -15.44 1.26 13.42
C SER A 131 -14.44 0.11 13.40
N GLU A 132 -13.49 0.11 12.46
CA GLU A 132 -12.60 -1.04 12.27
C GLU A 132 -11.29 -0.88 13.03
N SER A 133 -10.79 -2.00 13.55
CA SER A 133 -9.49 -2.02 14.23
C SER A 133 -8.35 -1.79 13.23
N LEU A 134 -7.15 -1.44 13.74
CA LEU A 134 -5.97 -1.32 12.87
C LEU A 134 -5.66 -2.66 12.20
N GLU A 135 -5.80 -3.76 12.94
CA GLU A 135 -5.52 -5.11 12.46
C GLU A 135 -6.51 -5.54 11.38
N GLU A 136 -7.81 -5.27 11.56
CA GLU A 136 -8.82 -5.50 10.54
C GLU A 136 -8.54 -4.72 9.26
N TRP A 137 -8.08 -3.48 9.37
CA TRP A 137 -7.68 -2.69 8.23
C TRP A 137 -6.42 -3.24 7.54
N PHE A 138 -5.40 -3.65 8.30
CA PHE A 138 -4.20 -4.28 7.73
C PHE A 138 -4.53 -5.58 7.00
N ASN A 139 -5.44 -6.39 7.54
CA ASN A 139 -5.91 -7.61 6.86
C ASN A 139 -6.62 -7.29 5.54
N LYS A 140 -7.34 -6.16 5.44
CA LYS A 140 -7.97 -5.72 4.18
C LYS A 140 -6.98 -5.33 3.11
N LEU A 141 -5.82 -4.77 3.49
CA LEU A 141 -4.77 -4.44 2.52
C LEU A 141 -4.23 -5.69 1.79
N GLY A 142 -4.37 -6.88 2.37
CA GLY A 142 -4.00 -8.15 1.75
C GLY A 142 -5.16 -8.93 1.11
N SER A 143 -6.42 -8.57 1.37
CA SER A 143 -7.57 -9.46 1.12
C SER A 143 -8.31 -9.26 -0.21
N GLU A 144 -7.87 -8.38 -1.12
CA GLU A 144 -8.48 -8.31 -2.46
C GLU A 144 -8.12 -9.52 -3.33
N ASN A 145 -7.15 -10.34 -2.92
CA ASN A 145 -6.94 -11.68 -3.43
C ASN A 145 -7.05 -12.65 -2.26
N GLU A 146 -7.87 -13.69 -2.41
CA GLU A 146 -8.18 -14.69 -1.39
C GLU A 146 -6.96 -15.14 -0.57
N LEU A 147 -6.98 -14.94 0.75
CA LEU A 147 -6.56 -15.87 1.82
C LEU A 147 -6.06 -15.13 3.08
N GLY A 148 -6.67 -15.48 4.22
CA GLY A 148 -5.95 -15.70 5.49
C GLY A 148 -5.41 -14.48 6.26
N ARG A 149 -5.85 -14.37 7.51
CA ARG A 149 -5.22 -13.55 8.55
C ARG A 149 -3.70 -13.81 8.61
N SER A 150 -2.90 -12.74 8.73
CA SER A 150 -1.44 -12.77 8.99
C SER A 150 -0.60 -13.66 8.05
N GLY A 151 -0.04 -13.11 6.96
CA GLY A 151 0.81 -13.88 6.04
C GLY A 151 1.81 -13.04 5.23
N LEU A 152 2.75 -13.70 4.56
CA LEU A 152 3.63 -13.12 3.55
C LEU A 152 2.93 -13.25 2.18
N MET A 153 2.59 -12.14 1.53
CA MET A 153 1.97 -12.20 0.20
C MET A 153 3.05 -12.37 -0.86
N VAL A 154 3.00 -13.46 -1.63
CA VAL A 154 3.96 -13.75 -2.70
C VAL A 154 3.29 -13.46 -4.05
N MET A 155 3.81 -12.48 -4.78
CA MET A 155 3.28 -12.00 -6.05
C MET A 155 4.20 -12.44 -7.19
N SER A 156 3.69 -13.15 -8.20
CA SER A 156 4.49 -13.60 -9.34
C SER A 156 5.00 -12.42 -10.21
N GLN A 157 6.13 -12.59 -10.89
CA GLN A 157 6.74 -11.54 -11.71
C GLN A 157 5.86 -10.86 -12.79
N PRO A 158 4.88 -11.51 -13.47
CA PRO A 158 4.19 -10.86 -14.58
C PRO A 158 2.89 -10.14 -14.15
N TRP A 159 2.78 -9.65 -12.91
CA TRP A 159 1.60 -8.87 -12.52
C TRP A 159 1.65 -7.45 -13.09
N GLY A 160 0.93 -7.25 -14.20
CA GLY A 160 0.34 -5.95 -14.48
C GLY A 160 -0.73 -5.65 -13.44
N TRP A 161 -0.70 -4.48 -12.82
CA TRP A 161 -1.70 -3.99 -11.88
C TRP A 161 -3.06 -3.84 -12.58
N ARG A 162 -3.76 -4.94 -12.84
CA ARG A 162 -5.17 -4.93 -13.21
C ARG A 162 -5.98 -5.04 -11.92
N VAL A 163 -6.29 -3.88 -11.36
CA VAL A 163 -7.45 -3.74 -10.48
C VAL A 163 -8.68 -3.97 -11.36
N PRO A 164 -9.69 -4.75 -10.92
CA PRO A 164 -10.99 -4.72 -11.57
C PRO A 164 -11.43 -3.26 -11.68
N GLY A 165 -11.77 -2.81 -12.88
CA GLY A 165 -12.32 -1.48 -13.07
C GLY A 165 -13.51 -1.28 -12.12
N PRO A 166 -13.86 -0.03 -11.77
CA PRO A 166 -15.04 0.23 -10.98
C PRO A 166 -16.21 -0.53 -11.61
N LYS A 167 -16.82 -1.44 -10.85
CA LYS A 167 -18.11 -2.02 -11.24
C LYS A 167 -19.01 -0.81 -11.46
N PHE A 168 -19.36 -0.55 -12.71
CA PHE A 168 -20.47 0.32 -13.04
C PHE A 168 -21.66 -0.26 -12.29
N ASP A 169 -22.06 0.41 -11.22
CA ASP A 169 -23.30 0.11 -10.53
C ASP A 169 -24.40 0.52 -11.50
N SER A 170 -24.86 -0.46 -12.29
CA SER A 170 -25.96 -0.32 -13.22
C SER A 170 -27.26 -0.27 -12.42
N THR A 171 -27.47 0.83 -11.70
CA THR A 171 -28.81 1.32 -11.42
C THR A 171 -29.23 2.06 -12.67
N GLN A 172 -30.00 1.36 -13.51
CA GLN A 172 -30.76 1.97 -14.58
C GLN A 172 -31.70 3.01 -13.97
N ASP A 173 -31.39 4.30 -14.13
CA ASP A 173 -32.41 5.33 -14.18
C ASP A 173 -32.66 5.63 -15.67
N PRO A 174 -33.86 5.31 -16.20
CA PRO A 174 -34.18 5.55 -17.60
C PRO A 174 -34.30 7.05 -17.87
N SER A 175 -33.73 7.42 -19.03
CA SER A 175 -33.83 8.68 -19.74
C SER A 175 -35.17 9.42 -19.60
N CYS A 176 -35.13 10.63 -19.06
CA CYS A 176 -36.20 11.61 -19.22
C CYS A 176 -35.96 12.40 -20.52
N ILE A 177 -36.47 11.91 -21.65
CA ILE A 177 -36.68 12.72 -22.87
C ILE A 177 -38.08 12.41 -23.41
N GLY A 178 -38.91 13.45 -23.47
CA GLY A 178 -40.06 13.59 -24.37
C GLY A 178 -41.34 14.11 -23.71
N PRO A 179 -42.25 14.81 -24.44
CA PRO A 179 -42.22 15.08 -25.88
C PRO A 179 -42.23 16.58 -26.27
N VAL A 180 -41.76 16.81 -27.50
CA VAL A 180 -41.93 18.03 -28.29
C VAL A 180 -43.39 18.13 -28.74
N ALA A 181 -44.02 19.29 -28.54
CA ALA A 181 -45.33 19.59 -29.09
C ALA A 181 -45.19 20.10 -30.54
N HIS A 182 -46.09 19.61 -31.40
CA HIS A 182 -46.35 20.08 -32.76
C HIS A 182 -47.00 21.46 -32.77
#